data_AF-A0A4R4L8F2-F1
#
_entry.id   AF-A0A4R4L8F2-F1
#
_cell.length_a   1.000
_cell.length_b   1.000
_cell.length_c   1.000
_cell.angle_alpha   90.00
_cell.angle_beta   90.00
_cell.angle_gamma   90.00
#
_symmetry.space_group_name_H-M   'P 1'
#
loop_
_entity.id
_entity.type
_entity.pdbx_description
1 polymer ?
#
loop_
_entity_poly.entity_id
_entity_poly.type
_entity_poly.pdbx_seq_one_letter_code
_entity_poly.pdbx_strand_id
1 'polypeptide(L)'
;MRVMTMNLWGTRGDWARRRNVLRQGIRELAPDLVTFQEVIRNSSYDQAADLLGPGYHLAHSAAREPDGQGIVIGSRWPLGDIREADLNVTPRTEGFACTTLAAGVRAPEPVGPLLLVNHFPSWRLDMEYERELQAVAVARLIDEVLDGQDRHVVLAGDLDAAPEAASVRFLTGRRSLHETSVCYRDAWERVHPGEPGVTYTPENPLMADGDWPFGRIDYVLVRCGLHGGPTLAIRDCRRVFTRPVDGVQASDHYGVVADLGPE
;
A
#
# COMPACT_ATOMS: atom_id res chain seq x y z
N MET A 1 -11.05 10.34 -7.39
CA MET A 1 -10.44 9.00 -7.47
C MET A 1 -10.24 8.49 -6.06
N ARG A 2 -10.71 7.29 -5.75
CA ARG A 2 -10.55 6.65 -4.44
C ARG A 2 -9.48 5.58 -4.48
N VAL A 3 -8.49 5.70 -3.59
CA VAL A 3 -7.40 4.73 -3.42
C VAL A 3 -7.58 4.01 -2.10
N MET A 4 -7.52 2.68 -2.10
CA MET A 4 -7.56 1.86 -0.90
C MET A 4 -6.29 1.02 -0.78
N THR A 5 -5.63 1.05 0.38
CA THR A 5 -4.59 0.08 0.72
C THR A 5 -5.03 -0.80 1.89
N MET A 6 -4.67 -2.08 1.85
CA MET A 6 -5.00 -3.02 2.91
C MET A 6 -4.13 -4.27 2.85
N ASN A 7 -3.43 -4.58 3.94
CA ASN A 7 -2.90 -5.91 4.17
C ASN A 7 -4.07 -6.88 4.45
N LEU A 8 -4.20 -7.92 3.61
CA LEU A 8 -5.33 -8.85 3.66
C LEU A 8 -5.14 -10.01 4.63
N TRP A 9 -3.94 -10.22 5.17
CA TRP A 9 -3.61 -11.37 6.01
C TRP A 9 -3.95 -12.73 5.37
N GLY A 10 -3.78 -12.80 4.05
CA GLY A 10 -4.14 -13.93 3.22
C GLY A 10 -5.49 -14.55 3.54
N THR A 11 -5.54 -15.88 3.58
CA THR A 11 -6.73 -16.65 3.94
C THR A 11 -6.66 -17.20 5.36
N ARG A 12 -5.95 -16.52 6.27
CA ARG A 12 -5.84 -16.94 7.68
C ARG A 12 -7.14 -16.66 8.45
N GLY A 13 -7.27 -17.32 9.60
CA GLY A 13 -8.47 -17.26 10.44
C GLY A 13 -9.72 -17.82 9.74
N ASP A 14 -10.91 -17.32 10.11
CA ASP A 14 -12.16 -17.70 9.45
C ASP A 14 -12.29 -16.99 8.09
N TRP A 15 -11.55 -17.49 7.10
CA TRP A 15 -11.50 -16.90 5.76
C TRP A 15 -12.89 -16.80 5.13
N ALA A 16 -13.74 -17.82 5.28
CA ALA A 16 -15.06 -17.83 4.66
C ALA A 16 -15.91 -16.64 5.12
N ARG A 17 -15.92 -16.34 6.43
CA ARG A 17 -16.64 -15.18 6.96
C ARG A 17 -15.91 -13.86 6.67
N ARG A 18 -14.59 -13.81 6.85
CA ARG A 18 -13.77 -12.62 6.54
C ARG A 18 -13.92 -12.18 5.09
N ARG A 19 -13.90 -13.13 4.16
CA ARG A 19 -14.14 -12.92 2.73
C ARG A 19 -15.45 -12.18 2.47
N ASN A 20 -16.53 -12.53 3.16
CA ASN A 20 -17.81 -11.87 2.99
C ASN A 20 -17.76 -10.42 3.49
N VAL A 21 -17.14 -10.18 4.65
CA VAL A 21 -16.92 -8.82 5.20
C VAL A 21 -16.10 -7.97 4.24
N LEU A 22 -14.97 -8.49 3.76
CA LEU A 22 -14.10 -7.81 2.80
C LEU A 22 -14.84 -7.51 1.49
N ARG A 23 -15.51 -8.50 0.88
CA ARG A 23 -16.25 -8.31 -0.37
C ARG A 23 -17.34 -7.25 -0.25
N GLN A 24 -18.10 -7.28 0.84
CA GLN A 24 -19.17 -6.31 1.07
C GLN A 24 -18.58 -4.92 1.30
N GLY A 25 -17.62 -4.79 2.22
CA GLY A 25 -17.01 -3.50 2.54
C GLY A 25 -16.28 -2.88 1.35
N ILE A 26 -15.53 -3.66 0.56
CA ILE A 26 -14.87 -3.17 -0.66
C ILE A 26 -15.90 -2.70 -1.69
N ARG A 27 -17.03 -3.41 -1.83
CA ARG A 27 -18.12 -2.99 -2.73
C ARG A 27 -18.75 -1.67 -2.29
N GLU A 28 -18.98 -1.50 -0.99
CA GLU A 28 -19.55 -0.28 -0.40
C GLU A 28 -18.59 0.92 -0.50
N LEU A 29 -17.30 0.68 -0.21
CA LEU A 29 -16.24 1.67 -0.36
C LEU A 29 -16.02 2.05 -1.83
N ALA A 30 -16.24 1.11 -2.74
CA ALA A 30 -16.12 1.28 -4.19
C ALA A 30 -14.81 1.98 -4.62
N PRO A 31 -13.63 1.50 -4.20
CA PRO A 31 -12.36 2.13 -4.59
C PRO A 31 -12.16 2.09 -6.10
N ASP A 32 -11.50 3.10 -6.66
CA ASP A 32 -11.09 3.07 -8.07
C ASP A 32 -9.79 2.29 -8.25
N LEU A 33 -8.91 2.42 -7.25
CA LEU A 33 -7.58 1.83 -7.19
C LEU A 33 -7.39 1.12 -5.86
N VAL A 34 -6.74 -0.04 -5.89
CA VAL A 34 -6.38 -0.80 -4.69
C VAL A 34 -4.93 -1.27 -4.70
N THR A 35 -4.31 -1.25 -3.54
CA THR A 35 -3.02 -1.89 -3.26
C THR A 35 -3.22 -2.87 -2.11
N PHE A 36 -3.19 -4.16 -2.39
CA PHE A 36 -3.34 -5.17 -1.35
C PHE A 36 -2.03 -5.90 -1.10
N GLN A 37 -1.77 -6.17 0.18
CA GLN A 37 -0.62 -6.93 0.68
C GLN A 37 -1.11 -8.25 1.25
N GLU A 38 -0.19 -9.20 1.38
CA GLU A 38 -0.46 -10.57 1.81
C GLU A 38 -1.58 -11.29 1.03
N VAL A 39 -1.65 -11.05 -0.27
CA VAL A 39 -2.70 -11.60 -1.14
C VAL A 39 -2.32 -13.00 -1.61
N ILE A 40 -3.18 -13.98 -1.37
CA ILE A 40 -3.02 -15.35 -1.87
C ILE A 40 -3.38 -15.43 -3.35
N ARG A 41 -2.43 -15.89 -4.17
CA ARG A 41 -2.68 -16.31 -5.55
C ARG A 41 -1.90 -17.58 -5.88
N ASN A 42 -2.62 -18.61 -6.29
CA ASN A 42 -2.08 -19.86 -6.80
C ASN A 42 -2.93 -20.39 -7.97
N SER A 43 -2.65 -21.60 -8.45
CA SER A 43 -3.35 -22.18 -9.60
C SER A 43 -4.86 -22.41 -9.38
N SER A 44 -5.31 -22.49 -8.13
CA SER A 44 -6.71 -22.79 -7.76
C SER A 44 -7.50 -21.56 -7.31
N TYR A 45 -6.81 -20.50 -6.88
CA TYR A 45 -7.45 -19.38 -6.21
C TYR A 45 -6.69 -18.07 -6.44
N ASP A 46 -7.45 -17.01 -6.72
CA ASP A 46 -6.97 -15.64 -6.80
C ASP A 46 -7.81 -14.77 -5.87
N GLN A 47 -7.26 -14.46 -4.70
CA GLN A 47 -7.96 -13.74 -3.65
C GLN A 47 -8.36 -12.33 -4.10
N ALA A 48 -7.53 -11.66 -4.90
CA ALA A 48 -7.84 -10.31 -5.39
C ALA A 48 -9.00 -10.34 -6.38
N ALA A 49 -8.97 -11.24 -7.36
CA ALA A 49 -10.04 -11.40 -8.33
C ALA A 49 -11.37 -11.79 -7.65
N ASP A 50 -11.29 -12.64 -6.63
CA ASP A 50 -12.43 -12.97 -5.80
C ASP A 50 -12.99 -11.73 -5.10
N LEU A 51 -12.18 -10.98 -4.34
CA LEU A 51 -12.65 -9.83 -3.57
C LEU A 51 -13.18 -8.68 -4.44
N LEU A 52 -12.52 -8.38 -5.56
CA LEU A 52 -12.79 -7.21 -6.40
C LEU A 52 -13.80 -7.48 -7.51
N GLY A 53 -13.84 -8.71 -8.03
CA GLY A 53 -14.66 -9.09 -9.17
C GLY A 53 -14.12 -8.58 -10.52
N PRO A 54 -14.85 -8.84 -11.62
CA PRO A 54 -14.36 -8.66 -12.99
C PRO A 54 -14.23 -7.19 -13.44
N GLY A 55 -14.65 -6.24 -12.61
CA GLY A 55 -14.56 -4.81 -12.91
C GLY A 55 -13.18 -4.19 -12.67
N TYR A 56 -12.19 -4.98 -12.24
CA TYR A 56 -10.83 -4.53 -12.00
C TYR A 56 -9.84 -5.25 -12.90
N HIS A 57 -8.90 -4.48 -13.43
CA HIS A 57 -7.65 -4.96 -13.99
C HIS A 57 -6.67 -5.23 -12.84
N LEU A 58 -6.03 -6.40 -12.85
CA LEU A 58 -5.13 -6.82 -11.77
C LEU A 58 -3.70 -6.97 -12.29
N ALA A 59 -2.75 -6.47 -11.52
CA ALA A 59 -1.32 -6.75 -11.66
C ALA A 59 -0.82 -7.40 -10.38
N HIS A 60 -0.24 -8.59 -10.50
CA HIS A 60 0.26 -9.38 -9.38
C HIS A 60 1.78 -9.33 -9.36
N SER A 61 2.37 -9.26 -8.16
CA SER A 61 3.82 -9.48 -8.02
C SER A 61 4.22 -10.85 -8.58
N ALA A 62 5.40 -10.89 -9.21
CA ALA A 62 5.99 -12.12 -9.73
C ALA A 62 6.51 -12.99 -8.59
N ALA A 63 7.26 -12.39 -7.65
CA ALA A 63 7.71 -13.08 -6.45
C ALA A 63 6.54 -13.30 -5.47
N ARG A 64 6.45 -14.52 -4.95
CA ARG A 64 5.43 -14.97 -4.01
C ARG A 64 6.01 -15.98 -3.03
N GLU A 65 5.44 -16.02 -1.84
CA GLU A 65 5.70 -17.06 -0.85
C GLU A 65 5.22 -18.44 -1.32
N PRO A 66 5.68 -19.53 -0.68
CA PRO A 66 5.27 -20.89 -1.02
C PRO A 66 3.75 -21.13 -1.00
N ASP A 67 3.00 -20.41 -0.17
CA ASP A 67 1.53 -20.48 -0.09
C ASP A 67 0.80 -19.61 -1.14
N GLY A 68 1.55 -18.86 -1.95
CA GLY A 68 1.05 -17.94 -2.96
C GLY A 68 0.87 -16.51 -2.48
N GLN A 69 1.24 -16.19 -1.22
CA GLN A 69 1.20 -14.84 -0.68
C GLN A 69 2.12 -13.90 -1.48
N GLY A 70 1.63 -12.69 -1.77
CA GLY A 70 2.39 -11.62 -2.39
C GLY A 70 1.57 -10.34 -2.40
N ILE A 71 1.86 -9.42 -3.32
CA ILE A 71 1.10 -8.17 -3.42
C ILE A 71 0.39 -8.05 -4.77
N VAL A 72 -0.60 -7.16 -4.83
CA VAL A 72 -1.40 -6.91 -6.05
C VAL A 72 -1.79 -5.44 -6.15
N ILE A 73 -1.80 -4.93 -7.37
CA ILE A 73 -2.49 -3.70 -7.75
C ILE A 73 -3.80 -4.08 -8.44
N GLY A 74 -4.89 -3.46 -8.03
CA GLY A 74 -6.16 -3.50 -8.75
C GLY A 74 -6.58 -2.11 -9.21
N SER A 75 -7.09 -2.01 -10.42
CA SER A 75 -7.56 -0.74 -11.00
C SER A 75 -8.84 -0.94 -11.79
N ARG A 76 -9.83 -0.05 -11.62
CA ARG A 76 -11.02 0.00 -12.50
C ARG A 76 -10.71 0.47 -13.92
N TRP A 77 -9.53 1.03 -14.12
CA TRP A 77 -9.06 1.51 -15.42
C TRP A 77 -7.94 0.62 -15.96
N PRO A 78 -7.73 0.57 -17.29
CA PRO A 78 -6.69 -0.27 -17.88
C PRO A 78 -5.30 0.03 -17.30
N LEU A 79 -4.59 -1.05 -16.96
CA LEU A 79 -3.19 -1.00 -16.58
C LEU A 79 -2.31 -0.88 -17.84
N GLY A 80 -1.27 -0.06 -17.76
CA GLY A 80 -0.18 0.03 -18.72
C GLY A 80 1.00 -0.82 -18.27
N ASP A 81 2.20 -0.28 -18.43
CA ASP A 81 3.43 -0.99 -18.06
C ASP A 81 3.47 -1.29 -16.56
N ILE A 82 3.90 -2.51 -16.25
CA ILE A 82 4.08 -3.03 -14.90
C ILE A 82 5.57 -3.21 -14.67
N ARG A 83 6.06 -2.72 -13.55
CA ARG A 83 7.46 -2.82 -13.14
C ARG A 83 7.52 -3.29 -11.69
N GLU A 84 8.54 -4.07 -11.38
CA GLU A 84 8.75 -4.62 -10.04
C GLU A 84 10.18 -4.30 -9.60
N ALA A 85 10.36 -3.81 -8.37
CA ALA A 85 11.68 -3.73 -7.75
C ALA A 85 11.85 -4.90 -6.81
N ASP A 86 12.95 -5.62 -7.00
CA ASP A 86 13.39 -6.63 -6.05
C ASP A 86 13.87 -5.95 -4.76
N LEU A 87 13.24 -6.30 -3.64
CA LEU A 87 13.54 -5.77 -2.32
C LEU A 87 14.45 -6.70 -1.51
N ASN A 88 15.02 -7.75 -2.13
CA ASN A 88 16.10 -8.56 -1.57
C ASN A 88 17.44 -7.78 -1.57
N VAL A 89 17.50 -6.73 -0.75
CA VAL A 89 18.61 -5.77 -0.71
C VAL A 89 19.79 -6.24 0.14
N THR A 90 19.59 -7.22 1.02
CA THR A 90 20.64 -7.87 1.81
C THR A 90 20.33 -9.37 1.98
N PRO A 91 21.29 -10.22 2.42
CA PRO A 91 20.97 -11.61 2.77
C PRO A 91 19.93 -11.73 3.89
N ARG A 92 19.74 -10.66 4.71
CA ARG A 92 18.74 -10.66 5.77
C ARG A 92 17.31 -10.57 5.23
N THR A 93 17.10 -10.00 4.05
CA THR A 93 15.77 -9.88 3.43
C THR A 93 15.32 -11.15 2.68
N GLU A 94 16.20 -12.14 2.55
CA GLU A 94 15.85 -13.43 1.94
C GLU A 94 14.73 -14.16 2.69
N GLY A 95 13.93 -14.93 1.96
CA GLY A 95 12.88 -15.78 2.52
C GLY A 95 11.59 -15.04 2.91
N PHE A 96 11.49 -13.75 2.59
CA PHE A 96 10.24 -13.02 2.60
C PHE A 96 10.05 -12.34 1.24
N ALA A 97 8.90 -12.52 0.60
CA ALA A 97 8.53 -11.96 -0.70
C ALA A 97 8.24 -10.45 -0.63
N CYS A 98 9.11 -9.70 0.06
CA CYS A 98 9.13 -8.24 0.02
C CYS A 98 9.34 -7.78 -1.43
N THR A 99 8.54 -6.83 -1.86
CA THR A 99 8.59 -6.32 -3.23
C THR A 99 7.93 -4.95 -3.35
N THR A 100 8.22 -4.27 -4.45
CA THR A 100 7.45 -3.10 -4.88
C THR A 100 6.88 -3.38 -6.26
N LEU A 101 5.56 -3.26 -6.40
CA LEU A 101 4.89 -3.36 -7.69
C LEU A 101 4.42 -1.97 -8.13
N ALA A 102 4.84 -1.52 -9.31
CA ALA A 102 4.43 -0.26 -9.90
C ALA A 102 3.65 -0.52 -11.19
N ALA A 103 2.49 0.09 -11.34
CA ALA A 103 1.66 -0.05 -12.54
C ALA A 103 1.22 1.32 -13.04
N GLY A 104 1.44 1.58 -14.34
CA GLY A 104 0.82 2.70 -15.02
C GLY A 104 -0.70 2.51 -15.06
N VAL A 105 -1.46 3.53 -14.69
CA VAL A 105 -2.93 3.50 -14.71
C VAL A 105 -3.42 4.52 -15.72
N ARG A 106 -4.27 4.09 -16.66
CA ARG A 106 -4.92 4.97 -17.64
C ARG A 106 -6.21 5.57 -17.07
N ALA A 107 -6.10 6.30 -15.96
CA ALA A 107 -7.24 6.95 -15.34
C ALA A 107 -7.77 8.08 -16.25
N PRO A 108 -9.10 8.29 -16.29
CA PRO A 108 -9.70 9.31 -17.13
C PRO A 108 -9.46 10.72 -16.55
N GLU A 109 -9.68 11.73 -17.40
CA GLU A 109 -9.83 13.11 -16.95
C GLU A 109 -10.95 13.24 -15.91
N PRO A 110 -10.84 14.15 -14.93
CA PRO A 110 -9.80 15.19 -14.79
C PRO A 110 -8.56 14.77 -13.99
N VAL A 111 -8.40 13.48 -13.65
CA VAL A 111 -7.20 12.99 -12.94
C VAL A 111 -6.07 12.69 -13.92
N GLY A 112 -6.42 12.08 -15.06
CA GLY A 112 -5.45 11.70 -16.08
C GLY A 112 -4.52 10.55 -15.66
N PRO A 113 -3.59 10.13 -16.54
CA PRO A 113 -2.73 8.98 -16.29
C PRO A 113 -1.79 9.17 -15.09
N LEU A 114 -1.61 8.11 -14.30
CA LEU A 114 -0.77 8.12 -13.09
C LEU A 114 0.02 6.82 -12.92
N LEU A 115 0.99 6.83 -12.01
CA LEU A 115 1.68 5.64 -11.54
C LEU A 115 1.14 5.26 -10.16
N LEU A 116 0.61 4.04 -10.03
CA LEU A 116 0.23 3.48 -8.74
C LEU A 116 1.32 2.51 -8.30
N VAL A 117 1.78 2.64 -7.06
CA VAL A 117 2.87 1.86 -6.50
C VAL A 117 2.37 1.16 -5.24
N ASN A 118 2.45 -0.16 -5.20
CA ASN A 118 2.23 -0.99 -4.03
C ASN A 118 3.60 -1.37 -3.44
N HIS A 119 3.94 -0.82 -2.28
CA HIS A 119 5.23 -1.06 -1.61
C HIS A 119 5.03 -1.92 -0.37
N PHE A 120 5.74 -3.05 -0.27
CA PHE A 120 5.67 -3.97 0.85
C PHE A 120 7.09 -4.42 1.24
N PRO A 121 7.77 -3.65 2.11
CA PRO A 121 9.15 -3.89 2.53
C PRO A 121 9.22 -4.93 3.67
N SER A 122 10.38 -5.12 4.28
CA SER A 122 10.56 -6.15 5.32
C SER A 122 9.90 -5.80 6.66
N TRP A 123 9.18 -6.77 7.23
CA TRP A 123 8.40 -6.63 8.47
C TRP A 123 9.18 -6.73 9.78
N ARG A 124 10.37 -7.35 9.77
CA ARG A 124 11.11 -7.62 11.00
C ARG A 124 11.49 -6.34 11.74
N LEU A 125 11.30 -6.32 13.05
CA LEU A 125 11.46 -5.12 13.89
C LEU A 125 12.87 -4.52 13.81
N ASP A 126 13.89 -5.37 13.74
CA ASP A 126 15.31 -5.01 13.71
C ASP A 126 15.84 -4.71 12.28
N MET A 127 14.96 -4.51 11.31
CA MET A 127 15.29 -4.34 9.89
C MET A 127 15.02 -2.94 9.33
N GLU A 128 15.10 -1.89 10.17
CA GLU A 128 14.95 -0.53 9.65
C GLU A 128 16.05 -0.16 8.65
N TYR A 129 17.26 -0.70 8.82
CA TYR A 129 18.33 -0.52 7.82
C TYR A 129 17.95 -1.08 6.45
N GLU A 130 17.37 -2.29 6.40
CA GLU A 130 16.86 -2.88 5.17
C GLU A 130 15.69 -2.07 4.61
N ARG A 131 14.77 -1.59 5.46
CA ARG A 131 13.68 -0.71 5.02
C ARG A 131 14.19 0.63 4.47
N GLU A 132 15.27 1.20 5.00
CA GLU A 132 15.94 2.38 4.42
C GLU A 132 16.42 2.09 2.98
N LEU A 133 17.07 0.95 2.76
CA LEU A 133 17.53 0.51 1.43
C LEU A 133 16.35 0.24 0.48
N GLN A 134 15.29 -0.41 0.96
CA GLN A 134 14.08 -0.71 0.20
C GLN A 134 13.29 0.55 -0.18
N ALA A 135 13.24 1.54 0.72
CA ALA A 135 12.64 2.85 0.45
C ALA A 135 13.40 3.60 -0.66
N VAL A 136 14.75 3.53 -0.65
CA VAL A 136 15.56 4.07 -1.75
C VAL A 136 15.35 3.30 -3.06
N ALA A 137 15.20 1.98 -3.00
CA ALA A 137 14.93 1.15 -4.18
C ALA A 137 13.60 1.53 -4.87
N VAL A 138 12.51 1.72 -4.10
CA VAL A 138 11.24 2.19 -4.68
C VAL A 138 11.34 3.60 -5.24
N ALA A 139 12.05 4.52 -4.58
CA ALA A 139 12.28 5.86 -5.10
C ALA A 139 12.99 5.84 -6.46
N ARG A 140 14.07 5.04 -6.59
CA ARG A 140 14.80 4.88 -7.85
C ARG A 140 13.95 4.25 -8.94
N LEU A 141 13.17 3.20 -8.62
CA LEU A 141 12.24 2.59 -9.56
C LEU A 141 11.24 3.63 -10.09
N ILE A 142 10.68 4.46 -9.21
CA ILE A 142 9.73 5.50 -9.62
C ILE A 142 10.41 6.51 -10.53
N ASP A 143 11.59 7.00 -10.19
CA ASP A 143 12.33 7.96 -11.02
C ASP A 143 12.68 7.38 -12.40
N GLU A 144 13.09 6.11 -12.47
CA GLU A 144 13.34 5.39 -13.72
C GLU A 144 12.08 5.24 -14.58
N VAL A 145 10.93 4.98 -13.96
CA VAL A 145 9.63 4.86 -14.66
C VAL A 145 9.11 6.22 -15.12
N LEU A 146 9.36 7.27 -14.36
CA LEU A 146 8.96 8.62 -14.73
C LEU A 146 9.83 9.17 -15.85
N ASP A 147 11.12 8.82 -15.91
CA ASP A 147 12.05 9.28 -16.96
C ASP A 147 11.99 10.81 -17.15
N GLY A 148 12.00 11.55 -16.03
CA GLY A 148 11.91 13.01 -15.99
C GLY A 148 10.52 13.59 -16.26
N GLN A 149 9.49 12.78 -16.53
CA GLN A 149 8.13 13.25 -16.74
C GLN A 149 7.47 13.67 -15.43
N ASP A 150 6.77 14.81 -15.47
CA ASP A 150 5.95 15.25 -14.34
C ASP A 150 4.60 14.54 -14.36
N ARG A 151 4.51 13.40 -13.66
CA ARG A 151 3.30 12.60 -13.55
C ARG A 151 2.87 12.42 -12.10
N HIS A 152 1.58 12.23 -11.91
CA HIS A 152 1.01 11.81 -10.64
C HIS A 152 1.57 10.44 -10.22
N VAL A 153 2.00 10.35 -8.97
CA VAL A 153 2.38 9.08 -8.35
C VAL A 153 1.67 8.94 -7.02
N VAL A 154 1.04 7.79 -6.84
CA VAL A 154 0.45 7.36 -5.57
C VAL A 154 1.21 6.11 -5.12
N LEU A 155 1.94 6.22 -4.01
CA LEU A 155 2.58 5.09 -3.35
C LEU A 155 1.72 4.72 -2.16
N ALA A 156 1.26 3.48 -2.11
CA ALA A 156 0.45 2.98 -1.01
C ALA A 156 0.89 1.57 -0.62
N GLY A 157 0.70 1.22 0.64
CA GLY A 157 1.08 -0.11 1.10
C GLY A 157 1.11 -0.23 2.61
N ASP A 158 1.45 -1.44 3.04
CA ASP A 158 1.96 -1.72 4.39
C ASP A 158 3.47 -1.51 4.33
N LEU A 159 3.96 -0.50 5.04
CA LEU A 159 5.36 -0.09 5.05
C LEU A 159 6.12 -0.70 6.23
N ASP A 160 5.44 -1.43 7.13
CA ASP A 160 6.02 -2.04 8.32
C ASP A 160 6.80 -1.07 9.25
N ALA A 161 6.52 0.23 9.13
CA ALA A 161 7.29 1.27 9.77
C ALA A 161 6.41 2.43 10.23
N ALA A 162 6.68 2.92 11.44
CA ALA A 162 6.00 4.09 12.02
C ALA A 162 6.40 5.40 11.31
N PRO A 163 5.62 6.49 11.46
CA PRO A 163 5.89 7.76 10.76
C PRO A 163 7.26 8.38 11.08
N GLU A 164 7.82 8.06 12.24
CA GLU A 164 9.10 8.54 12.74
C GLU A 164 10.29 7.72 12.19
N ALA A 165 10.03 6.55 11.61
CA ALA A 165 11.03 5.67 11.03
C ALA A 165 11.79 6.36 9.88
N ALA A 166 13.04 5.96 9.67
CA ALA A 166 13.92 6.63 8.72
C ALA A 166 13.46 6.45 7.27
N SER A 167 13.00 5.25 6.93
CA SER A 167 12.38 4.87 5.66
C SER A 167 11.16 5.74 5.33
N VAL A 168 10.21 5.89 6.27
CA VAL A 168 9.01 6.73 6.09
C VAL A 168 9.37 8.22 6.05
N ARG A 169 10.30 8.67 6.90
CA ARG A 169 10.82 10.05 6.86
C ARG A 169 11.54 10.36 5.55
N PHE A 170 12.20 9.39 4.94
CA PHE A 170 12.79 9.53 3.61
C PHE A 170 11.73 9.72 2.53
N LEU A 171 10.72 8.83 2.49
CA LEU A 171 9.61 8.95 1.53
C LEU A 171 8.85 10.28 1.70
N THR A 172 8.74 10.79 2.92
CA THR A 172 8.04 12.06 3.21
C THR A 172 8.93 13.31 3.11
N GLY A 173 10.19 13.20 2.66
CA GLY A 173 11.08 14.35 2.48
C GLY A 173 11.62 14.97 3.78
N ARG A 174 11.55 14.27 4.90
CA ARG A 174 12.06 14.68 6.22
C ARG A 174 13.44 14.10 6.55
N ARG A 175 14.02 13.33 5.63
CA ARG A 175 15.34 12.72 5.75
C ARG A 175 15.87 12.40 4.35
N SER A 176 17.17 12.60 4.11
CA SER A 176 17.86 12.05 2.95
C SER A 176 18.45 10.68 3.30
N LEU A 177 18.55 9.81 2.30
CA LEU A 177 19.21 8.51 2.38
C LEU A 177 19.99 8.29 1.08
N HIS A 178 21.17 7.66 1.16
CA HIS A 178 21.97 7.29 -0.02
C HIS A 178 22.15 8.41 -1.05
N GLU A 179 22.50 9.61 -0.59
CA GLU A 179 22.74 10.81 -1.40
C GLU A 179 21.53 11.28 -2.24
N THR A 180 20.33 10.80 -1.91
CA THR A 180 19.08 11.20 -2.57
C THR A 180 18.00 11.58 -1.56
N SER A 181 16.92 12.16 -2.08
CA SER A 181 15.73 12.54 -1.34
C SER A 181 14.53 12.58 -2.27
N VAL A 182 13.38 12.17 -1.76
CA VAL A 182 12.08 12.31 -2.43
C VAL A 182 11.12 13.03 -1.50
N CYS A 183 9.96 13.44 -1.99
CA CYS A 183 8.94 14.07 -1.16
C CYS A 183 7.55 13.62 -1.60
N TYR A 184 6.91 12.84 -0.74
CA TYR A 184 5.51 12.45 -0.86
C TYR A 184 4.72 12.99 0.34
N ARG A 185 3.52 13.48 0.09
CA ARG A 185 2.59 13.91 1.13
C ARG A 185 1.82 12.70 1.66
N ASP A 186 1.93 12.46 2.96
CA ASP A 186 1.12 11.49 3.69
C ASP A 186 -0.35 11.94 3.74
N ALA A 187 -1.25 11.12 3.18
CA ALA A 187 -2.67 11.42 3.12
C ALA A 187 -3.33 11.49 4.50
N TRP A 188 -2.93 10.63 5.44
CA TRP A 188 -3.49 10.64 6.79
C TRP A 188 -3.08 11.90 7.54
N GLU A 189 -1.78 12.17 7.62
CA GLU A 189 -1.26 13.36 8.31
C GLU A 189 -1.80 14.67 7.71
N ARG A 190 -2.03 14.72 6.40
CA ARG A 190 -2.59 15.90 5.72
C ARG A 190 -4.01 16.21 6.16
N VAL A 191 -4.84 15.19 6.39
CA VAL A 191 -6.27 15.31 6.72
C VAL A 191 -6.48 15.39 8.23
N HIS A 192 -5.67 14.65 8.99
CA HIS A 192 -5.77 14.50 10.45
C HIS A 192 -4.46 14.91 11.14
N PRO A 193 -4.07 16.19 11.08
CA PRO A 193 -2.79 16.64 11.62
C PRO A 193 -2.71 16.37 13.13
N GLY A 194 -1.71 15.60 13.54
CA GLY A 194 -1.47 15.23 14.93
C GLY A 194 -2.24 14.00 15.43
N GLU A 195 -3.11 13.39 14.61
CA GLU A 195 -3.78 12.15 14.99
C GLU A 195 -2.94 10.91 14.63
N PRO A 196 -2.91 9.88 15.51
CA PRO A 196 -1.98 8.76 15.37
C PRO A 196 -2.28 7.84 14.18
N GLY A 197 -3.55 7.72 13.77
CA GLY A 197 -3.94 6.93 12.58
C GLY A 197 -3.60 5.45 12.62
N VAL A 198 -3.64 4.83 13.81
CA VAL A 198 -3.24 3.43 14.05
C VAL A 198 -3.97 2.45 13.11
N THR A 199 -3.21 1.63 12.39
CA THR A 199 -3.69 0.61 11.44
C THR A 199 -3.41 -0.82 11.89
N TYR A 200 -2.45 -1.01 12.79
CA TYR A 200 -2.11 -2.29 13.41
C TYR A 200 -2.10 -2.11 14.93
N THR A 201 -2.98 -2.81 15.65
CA THR A 201 -3.22 -2.56 17.09
C THR A 201 -3.71 -3.78 17.88
N PRO A 202 -3.31 -3.95 19.15
CA PRO A 202 -3.86 -4.99 20.03
C PRO A 202 -5.38 -4.91 20.25
N GLU A 203 -6.04 -3.78 19.95
CA GLU A 203 -7.51 -3.74 19.96
C GLU A 203 -8.14 -4.55 18.81
N ASN A 204 -7.37 -4.85 17.76
CA ASN A 204 -7.80 -5.75 16.70
C ASN A 204 -7.67 -7.20 17.20
N PRO A 205 -8.77 -7.97 17.30
CA PRO A 205 -8.75 -9.32 17.85
C PRO A 205 -7.97 -10.34 17.00
N LEU A 206 -7.56 -9.98 15.77
CA LEU A 206 -6.76 -10.82 14.89
C LEU A 206 -5.26 -10.52 14.94
N MET A 207 -4.85 -9.43 15.59
CA MET A 207 -3.44 -9.12 15.75
C MET A 207 -2.75 -10.17 16.62
N ALA A 208 -1.69 -10.77 16.08
CA ALA A 208 -1.01 -11.88 16.73
C ALA A 208 -0.15 -11.45 17.93
N ASP A 209 0.50 -10.28 17.84
CA ASP A 209 1.46 -9.80 18.83
C ASP A 209 1.04 -8.44 19.38
N GLY A 210 0.44 -8.43 20.57
CA GLY A 210 -0.02 -7.20 21.22
C GLY A 210 1.09 -6.27 21.73
N ASP A 211 2.36 -6.71 21.74
CA ASP A 211 3.52 -5.90 22.14
C ASP A 211 4.25 -5.28 20.93
N TRP A 212 3.66 -5.37 19.74
CA TRP A 212 4.25 -4.77 18.54
C TRP A 212 4.41 -3.25 18.70
N PRO A 213 5.61 -2.69 18.45
CA PRO A 213 5.91 -1.30 18.82
C PRO A 213 5.34 -0.24 17.86
N PHE A 214 4.84 -0.64 16.69
CA PHE A 214 4.41 0.28 15.63
C PHE A 214 2.89 0.22 15.42
N GLY A 215 2.22 1.36 15.60
CA GLY A 215 0.76 1.43 15.46
C GLY A 215 0.28 1.77 14.05
N ARG A 216 0.94 2.73 13.37
CA ARG A 216 0.56 3.15 12.01
C ARG A 216 1.65 2.70 11.05
N ILE A 217 1.33 1.69 10.26
CA ILE A 217 2.26 1.08 9.30
C ILE A 217 1.70 1.03 7.88
N ASP A 218 0.40 1.29 7.68
CA ASP A 218 -0.22 1.35 6.35
C ASP A 218 -0.40 2.81 5.90
N TYR A 219 -0.01 3.11 4.65
CA TYR A 219 0.05 4.49 4.15
C TYR A 219 -0.53 4.64 2.74
N VAL A 220 -1.03 5.85 2.46
CA VAL A 220 -1.23 6.38 1.10
C VAL A 220 -0.44 7.68 1.00
N LEU A 221 0.58 7.70 0.15
CA LEU A 221 1.51 8.80 -0.06
C LEU A 221 1.36 9.34 -1.49
N VAL A 222 1.24 10.66 -1.64
CA VAL A 222 1.05 11.33 -2.93
C VAL A 222 2.30 12.16 -3.27
N ARG A 223 2.93 11.91 -4.42
CA ARG A 223 4.15 12.62 -4.84
C ARG A 223 3.92 14.13 -4.85
N CYS A 224 4.87 14.88 -4.33
CA CYS A 224 4.87 16.33 -4.41
C CYS A 224 5.40 16.82 -5.77
N GLY A 225 4.79 17.89 -6.30
CA GLY A 225 5.22 18.53 -7.54
C GLY A 225 6.44 19.44 -7.35
N LEU A 226 7.04 19.86 -8.47
CA LEU A 226 8.24 20.70 -8.49
C LEU A 226 8.08 22.04 -7.75
N HIS A 227 6.89 22.63 -7.78
CA HIS A 227 6.58 23.92 -7.16
C HIS A 227 5.95 23.80 -5.76
N GLY A 228 6.01 22.60 -5.17
CA GLY A 228 5.49 22.30 -3.83
C GLY A 228 4.07 21.73 -3.85
N GLY A 229 3.71 21.06 -2.75
CA GLY A 229 2.39 20.42 -2.59
C GLY A 229 2.25 19.08 -3.34
N PRO A 230 1.26 18.24 -2.98
CA PRO A 230 1.01 16.97 -3.66
C PRO A 230 0.44 17.21 -5.06
N THR A 231 0.87 16.42 -6.04
CA THR A 231 0.39 16.49 -7.44
C THR A 231 -1.10 16.15 -7.58
N LEU A 232 -1.70 15.49 -6.59
CA LEU A 232 -3.15 15.31 -6.47
C LEU A 232 -3.60 15.86 -5.12
N ALA A 233 -4.69 16.62 -5.11
CA ALA A 233 -5.31 17.11 -3.89
C ALA A 233 -5.84 15.94 -3.06
N ILE A 234 -5.35 15.82 -1.83
CA ILE A 234 -5.85 14.88 -0.83
C ILE A 234 -7.09 15.50 -0.20
N ARG A 235 -8.27 15.00 -0.57
CA ARG A 235 -9.58 15.54 -0.14
C ARG A 235 -10.09 14.91 1.15
N ASP A 236 -9.85 13.61 1.32
CA ASP A 236 -10.19 12.87 2.52
C ASP A 236 -9.22 11.70 2.71
N CYS A 237 -9.08 11.22 3.95
CA CYS A 237 -8.34 10.02 4.30
C CYS A 237 -8.99 9.40 5.53
N ARG A 238 -9.24 8.09 5.53
CA ARG A 238 -9.90 7.41 6.64
C ARG A 238 -9.45 5.96 6.77
N ARG A 239 -9.47 5.46 8.01
CA ARG A 239 -9.32 4.03 8.29
C ARG A 239 -10.63 3.32 7.99
N VAL A 240 -10.54 2.12 7.45
CA VAL A 240 -11.68 1.26 7.10
C VAL A 240 -11.50 -0.12 7.73
N PHE A 241 -12.60 -0.86 7.86
CA PHE A 241 -12.61 -2.15 8.55
C PHE A 241 -12.13 -2.08 10.01
N THR A 242 -12.34 -0.95 10.68
CA THR A 242 -11.94 -0.74 12.09
C THR A 242 -12.85 -1.39 13.13
N ARG A 243 -13.98 -1.96 12.69
CA ARG A 243 -14.94 -2.63 13.55
C ARG A 243 -15.34 -3.97 12.94
N PRO A 244 -15.56 -5.00 13.77
CA PRO A 244 -16.07 -6.27 13.29
C PRO A 244 -17.51 -6.14 12.79
N VAL A 245 -17.85 -6.93 11.76
CA VAL A 245 -19.22 -7.09 11.25
C VAL A 245 -19.71 -8.47 11.68
N ASP A 246 -20.81 -8.53 12.43
CA ASP A 246 -21.34 -9.76 13.03
C ASP A 246 -20.28 -10.57 13.80
N GLY A 247 -19.41 -9.86 14.52
CA GLY A 247 -18.30 -10.44 15.29
C GLY A 247 -17.09 -10.86 14.45
N VAL A 248 -17.04 -10.51 13.16
CA VAL A 248 -15.95 -10.88 12.25
C VAL A 248 -15.14 -9.65 11.88
N GLN A 249 -13.86 -9.68 12.25
CA GLN A 249 -12.88 -8.66 11.87
C GLN A 249 -12.28 -9.00 10.49
N ALA A 250 -12.09 -8.00 9.62
CA ALA A 250 -11.80 -8.23 8.21
C ALA A 250 -10.35 -8.64 7.93
N SER A 251 -9.41 -7.99 8.61
CA SER A 251 -7.97 -8.27 8.60
C SER A 251 -7.39 -7.94 9.98
N ASP A 252 -6.19 -8.45 10.29
CA ASP A 252 -5.40 -8.01 11.44
C ASP A 252 -4.88 -6.57 11.26
N HIS A 253 -4.91 -6.05 10.03
CA HIS A 253 -4.78 -4.62 9.73
C HIS A 253 -6.14 -3.93 9.53
N TYR A 254 -6.21 -2.67 9.89
CA TYR A 254 -7.24 -1.74 9.39
C TYR A 254 -6.76 -1.13 8.07
N GLY A 255 -7.60 -1.18 7.05
CA GLY A 255 -7.26 -0.58 5.75
C GLY A 255 -7.28 0.95 5.81
N VAL A 256 -6.65 1.58 4.82
CA VAL A 256 -6.65 3.04 4.65
C VAL A 256 -7.26 3.39 3.29
N VAL A 257 -8.19 4.34 3.28
CA VAL A 257 -8.80 4.88 2.06
C VAL A 257 -8.53 6.37 1.96
N ALA A 258 -8.02 6.82 0.82
CA ALA A 258 -7.85 8.22 0.49
C ALA A 258 -8.67 8.61 -0.74
N ASP A 259 -9.34 9.77 -0.67
CA ASP A 259 -10.03 10.37 -1.80
C ASP A 259 -9.15 11.48 -2.38
N LEU A 260 -8.72 11.28 -3.64
CA LEU A 260 -7.78 12.13 -4.38
C LEU A 260 -8.48 12.79 -5.58
N GLY A 261 -8.07 14.01 -5.93
CA GLY A 261 -8.56 14.70 -7.12
C GLY A 261 -7.55 15.69 -7.70
N PRO A 262 -7.87 16.32 -8.83
CA PRO A 262 -7.13 17.50 -9.29
C PRO A 262 -7.16 18.61 -8.23
N GLU A 263 -6.25 19.59 -8.33
CA GLU A 263 -6.25 20.79 -7.47
C GLU A 263 -7.60 21.53 -7.47
#